data_AF-A0A3Q0DHL8-F1
#
_entry.id   AF-A0A3Q0DHL8-F1
#
_cell.length_a   1.000
_cell.length_b   1.000
_cell.length_c   1.000
_cell.angle_alpha   90.00
_cell.angle_beta   90.00
_cell.angle_gamma   90.00
#
_symmetry.space_group_name_H-M   'P 1'
#
loop_
_entity.id
_entity.type
_entity.pdbx_description
1 polymer ?
#
loop_
_entity_poly.entity_id
_entity_poly.type
_entity_poly.pdbx_seq_one_letter_code
_entity_poly.pdbx_strand_id
1 'polypeptide(L)'
;MTPLLTVLLAVLVGLPVAQALECHVCAYNGDNCFKPMRCPAMATYCMTTRTSITRGLRCHLCKDFGGCSGQYRCRRGSTHCVIIATRSPISFTDLPLVTKMCYNGCPDVPSLGLGPHVSIVCCQSDLCNKD
;
A
#
# COMPACT_ATOMS: atom_id res chain seq x y z
N MET A 1 -18.17 -57.57 15.43
CA MET A 1 -17.95 -56.33 16.24
C MET A 1 -16.73 -55.54 15.77
N THR A 2 -15.65 -56.19 15.33
CA THR A 2 -14.43 -55.56 14.80
C THR A 2 -14.57 -54.70 13.53
N PRO A 3 -15.37 -55.05 12.49
CA PRO A 3 -15.37 -54.28 11.24
C PRO A 3 -16.11 -52.94 11.38
N LEU A 4 -17.11 -52.87 12.26
CA LEU A 4 -17.88 -51.66 12.50
C LEU A 4 -17.02 -50.59 13.19
N LEU A 5 -16.17 -51.02 14.13
CA LEU A 5 -15.25 -50.15 14.85
C LEU A 5 -14.18 -49.57 13.92
N THR A 6 -13.65 -50.37 12.99
CA THR A 6 -12.68 -49.91 12.00
C THR A 6 -13.27 -48.91 11.01
N VAL A 7 -14.53 -49.10 10.60
CA VAL A 7 -15.23 -48.14 9.72
C VAL A 7 -15.50 -46.83 10.47
N LEU A 8 -15.92 -46.90 11.73
CA LEU A 8 -16.19 -45.71 12.55
C LEU A 8 -14.92 -44.86 12.74
N LEU A 9 -13.80 -45.52 13.02
CA LEU A 9 -12.51 -44.84 13.17
C LEU A 9 -12.07 -44.18 11.86
N ALA A 10 -12.22 -44.86 10.71
CA ALA A 10 -11.87 -44.29 9.41
C ALA A 10 -12.71 -43.05 9.05
N VAL A 11 -14.00 -43.03 9.41
CA VAL A 11 -14.89 -41.87 9.19
C VAL A 11 -14.46 -40.67 10.05
N LEU A 12 -14.03 -40.89 11.29
CA LEU A 12 -13.62 -39.81 12.19
C LEU A 12 -12.35 -39.08 11.72
N VAL A 13 -11.41 -39.79 11.06
CA VAL A 13 -10.17 -39.16 10.54
C VAL A 13 -10.42 -38.35 9.25
N GLY A 14 -11.55 -38.60 8.55
CA GLY A 14 -11.91 -37.92 7.30
C GLY A 14 -12.76 -36.66 7.47
N LEU A 15 -13.18 -36.33 8.70
CA LEU A 15 -14.01 -35.15 8.95
C LEU A 15 -13.18 -33.87 8.78
N PRO A 16 -13.65 -32.89 8.00
CA PRO A 16 -12.95 -31.62 7.85
C PRO A 16 -12.93 -30.92 9.22
N VAL A 17 -11.73 -30.60 9.70
CA VAL A 17 -11.55 -29.80 10.90
C VAL A 17 -12.20 -28.45 10.65
N ALA A 18 -13.21 -28.09 11.45
CA ALA A 18 -13.81 -26.77 11.41
C ALA A 18 -12.76 -25.75 11.89
N GLN A 19 -12.00 -25.21 10.94
CA GLN A 19 -11.05 -24.15 11.23
C GLN A 19 -11.84 -22.85 11.44
N ALA A 20 -11.98 -22.45 12.71
CA ALA A 20 -12.50 -21.13 13.04
C ALA A 20 -11.48 -20.10 12.57
N LEU A 21 -11.84 -19.34 11.54
CA LEU A 21 -10.99 -18.26 11.04
C LEU A 21 -10.84 -17.20 12.13
N GLU A 22 -9.60 -16.87 12.50
CA GLU A 22 -9.28 -15.79 13.43
C GLU A 22 -8.71 -14.59 12.65
N CYS A 23 -9.33 -13.44 12.87
CA CYS A 23 -9.08 -12.21 12.15
C CYS A 23 -8.69 -11.10 13.14
N HIS A 24 -7.75 -10.24 12.79
CA HIS A 24 -7.49 -9.01 13.56
C HIS A 24 -8.47 -7.93 13.11
N VAL A 25 -9.39 -7.51 13.99
CA VAL A 25 -10.41 -6.50 13.67
C VAL A 25 -10.21 -5.27 14.53
N CYS A 26 -10.16 -4.12 13.88
CA CYS A 26 -10.09 -2.82 14.55
C CYS A 26 -10.80 -1.76 13.70
N ALA A 27 -11.45 -0.80 14.37
CA ALA A 27 -11.80 0.49 13.79
C ALA A 27 -10.68 1.47 14.18
N TYR A 28 -10.15 2.25 13.24
CA TYR A 28 -9.03 3.16 13.49
C TYR A 28 -9.48 4.36 14.35
N ASN A 29 -9.63 4.12 15.66
CA ASN A 29 -9.98 5.10 16.70
C ASN A 29 -8.92 5.13 17.83
N GLY A 30 -7.67 4.76 17.52
CA GLY A 30 -6.56 4.78 18.50
C GLY A 30 -6.23 3.45 19.17
N ASP A 31 -6.94 2.38 18.83
CA ASP A 31 -6.67 1.02 19.35
C ASP A 31 -5.60 0.29 18.54
N ASN A 32 -4.80 -0.54 19.22
CA ASN A 32 -3.79 -1.37 18.59
C ASN A 32 -4.41 -2.70 18.09
N CYS A 33 -4.31 -2.96 16.79
CA CYS A 33 -5.01 -4.07 16.12
C CYS A 33 -4.40 -5.47 16.40
N PHE A 34 -3.75 -5.68 17.55
CA PHE A 34 -3.02 -6.92 17.87
C PHE A 34 -3.91 -8.02 18.44
N LYS A 35 -5.14 -7.71 18.84
CA LYS A 35 -6.06 -8.70 19.43
C LYS A 35 -6.84 -9.42 18.33
N PRO A 36 -6.66 -10.74 18.15
CA PRO A 36 -7.47 -11.51 17.20
C PRO A 36 -8.91 -11.71 17.73
N MET A 37 -9.87 -11.84 16.82
CA MET A 37 -11.24 -12.24 17.11
C MET A 37 -11.69 -13.36 16.17
N ARG A 38 -12.62 -14.19 16.65
CA ARG A 38 -13.24 -15.22 15.82
C ARG A 38 -14.18 -14.60 14.79
N CYS A 39 -13.93 -14.93 13.53
CA CYS A 39 -14.78 -14.54 12.42
C CYS A 39 -16.07 -15.40 12.38
N PRO A 40 -17.19 -14.87 11.86
CA PRO A 40 -18.43 -15.65 11.69
C PRO A 40 -18.22 -16.84 10.75
N ALA A 41 -19.00 -17.92 10.92
CA ALA A 41 -18.84 -19.17 10.15
C ALA A 41 -18.99 -19.02 8.62
N MET A 42 -19.57 -17.91 8.17
CA MET A 42 -19.74 -17.57 6.75
C MET A 42 -18.56 -16.80 6.14
N ALA A 43 -17.56 -16.40 6.95
CA ALA A 43 -16.36 -15.71 6.49
C ALA A 43 -15.27 -16.72 6.12
N THR A 44 -14.77 -16.62 4.90
CA THR A 44 -13.73 -17.52 4.36
C THR A 44 -12.34 -16.88 4.30
N TYR A 45 -12.24 -15.56 4.47
CA TYR A 45 -10.97 -14.83 4.48
C TYR A 45 -11.04 -13.57 5.33
N CYS A 46 -9.89 -13.14 5.85
CA CYS A 46 -9.74 -11.86 6.53
C CYS A 46 -9.64 -10.74 5.49
N MET A 47 -10.48 -9.72 5.58
CA MET A 47 -10.39 -8.54 4.73
C MET A 47 -9.95 -7.33 5.55
N THR A 48 -8.81 -6.75 5.19
CA THR A 48 -8.34 -5.49 5.77
C THR A 48 -8.68 -4.35 4.82
N THR A 49 -9.69 -3.57 5.15
CA THR A 49 -9.99 -2.32 4.44
C THR A 49 -9.10 -1.21 4.99
N ARG A 50 -7.92 -1.00 4.39
CA ARG A 50 -7.17 0.24 4.65
C ARG A 50 -7.91 1.39 3.98
N THR A 51 -8.60 2.22 4.75
CA THR A 51 -8.96 3.57 4.31
C THR A 51 -7.70 4.44 4.33
N SER A 52 -6.86 4.33 3.32
CA SER A 52 -6.35 5.55 2.70
C SER A 52 -7.45 5.98 1.73
N ILE A 53 -7.81 7.27 1.71
CA ILE A 53 -8.84 7.87 0.82
C ILE A 53 -10.29 7.91 1.39
N THR A 54 -10.50 8.70 2.44
CA THR A 54 -11.77 9.46 2.58
C THR A 54 -11.52 10.97 2.44
N ARG A 55 -10.33 11.41 2.82
CA ARG A 55 -9.73 12.68 2.41
C ARG A 55 -8.71 12.35 1.33
N GLY A 56 -8.92 12.85 0.11
CA GLY A 56 -7.95 12.64 -0.98
C GLY A 56 -6.52 12.96 -0.52
N LEU A 57 -5.59 12.05 -0.85
CA LEU A 57 -4.16 12.12 -0.51
C LEU A 57 -3.64 13.54 -0.76
N ARG A 58 -2.80 14.07 0.12
CA ARG A 58 -2.10 15.33 -0.11
C ARG A 58 -0.65 15.06 -0.41
N CYS A 59 -0.09 15.75 -1.39
CA CYS A 59 1.33 15.64 -1.73
C CYS A 59 1.90 17.04 -2.01
N HIS A 60 3.22 17.15 -1.97
CA HIS A 60 3.93 18.28 -2.52
C HIS A 60 3.97 18.17 -4.04
N LEU A 61 3.66 19.26 -4.76
CA LEU A 61 3.71 19.35 -6.21
C LEU A 61 4.69 20.41 -6.65
N CYS A 62 5.53 20.05 -7.62
CA CYS A 62 6.44 20.98 -8.29
C CYS A 62 7.16 20.33 -9.45
N LYS A 63 7.77 21.17 -10.27
CA LYS A 63 8.68 20.79 -11.34
C LYS A 63 9.76 21.88 -11.45
N ASP A 64 10.80 21.78 -10.63
CA ASP A 64 11.82 22.82 -10.51
C ASP A 64 13.16 22.28 -9.98
N PHE A 65 14.19 23.13 -10.01
CA PHE A 65 15.48 22.86 -9.39
C PHE A 65 15.39 23.06 -7.87
N GLY A 66 15.29 21.96 -7.11
CA GLY A 66 15.37 21.93 -5.63
C GLY A 66 14.20 22.56 -4.84
N GLY A 67 13.95 22.06 -3.63
CA GLY A 67 13.33 22.82 -2.51
C GLY A 67 11.83 23.13 -2.56
N CYS A 68 11.06 22.55 -3.46
CA CYS A 68 9.65 22.89 -3.62
C CYS A 68 8.70 22.24 -2.60
N SER A 69 7.83 23.07 -1.99
CA SER A 69 6.97 22.69 -0.85
C SER A 69 5.47 22.95 -1.04
N GLY A 70 5.02 23.30 -2.25
CA GLY A 70 3.60 23.55 -2.55
C GLY A 70 2.73 22.33 -2.30
N GLN A 71 1.80 22.40 -1.36
CA GLN A 71 0.94 21.27 -0.99
C GLN A 71 -0.33 21.27 -1.84
N TYR A 72 -0.68 20.13 -2.42
CA TYR A 72 -1.93 19.97 -3.16
C TYR A 72 -2.67 18.71 -2.74
N ARG A 73 -3.99 18.79 -2.85
CA ARG A 73 -4.87 17.65 -2.72
C ARG A 73 -4.90 16.88 -4.04
N CYS A 74 -4.50 15.62 -4.01
CA CYS A 74 -4.50 14.74 -5.16
C CYS A 74 -5.92 14.44 -5.64
N ARG A 75 -6.02 14.12 -6.94
CA ARG A 75 -7.26 13.64 -7.54
C ARG A 75 -7.67 12.30 -6.91
N ARG A 76 -8.97 12.00 -6.96
CA ARG A 76 -9.49 10.68 -6.56
C ARG A 76 -8.81 9.61 -7.42
N GLY A 77 -8.28 8.57 -6.78
CA GLY A 77 -7.53 7.49 -7.42
C GLY A 77 -6.01 7.61 -7.33
N SER A 78 -5.47 8.75 -6.87
CA SER A 78 -4.05 8.82 -6.49
C SER A 78 -3.82 8.06 -5.19
N THR A 79 -2.86 7.15 -5.21
CA THR A 79 -2.49 6.29 -4.07
C THR A 79 -1.10 6.61 -3.53
N HIS A 80 -0.28 7.33 -4.31
CA HIS A 80 1.12 7.61 -3.98
C HIS A 80 1.48 9.09 -4.23
N CYS A 81 2.36 9.61 -3.38
CA CYS A 81 3.19 10.76 -3.70
C CYS A 81 4.49 10.27 -4.33
N VAL A 82 4.92 10.93 -5.40
CA VAL A 82 6.10 10.56 -6.19
C VAL A 82 7.09 11.72 -6.20
N ILE A 83 8.38 11.41 -6.06
CA ILE A 83 9.51 12.30 -6.26
C ILE A 83 10.34 11.73 -7.40
N ILE A 84 10.62 12.53 -8.41
CA ILE A 84 11.50 12.19 -9.52
C ILE A 84 12.62 13.21 -9.56
N ALA A 85 13.87 12.76 -9.44
CA ALA A 85 15.05 13.61 -9.58
C ALA A 85 15.81 13.22 -10.86
N THR A 86 16.01 14.16 -11.77
CA THR A 86 16.78 13.97 -13.01
C THR A 86 18.00 14.90 -13.03
N ARG A 87 19.12 14.46 -13.63
CA ARG A 87 20.21 15.38 -13.95
C ARG A 87 19.90 16.11 -15.26
N SER A 88 19.98 17.45 -15.26
CA SER A 88 19.78 18.24 -16.48
C SER A 88 20.93 18.04 -17.48
N PRO A 89 20.65 17.76 -18.77
CA PRO A 89 21.68 17.61 -19.80
C PRO A 89 22.25 18.94 -20.32
N ILE A 90 21.69 20.10 -19.95
CA ILE A 90 21.95 21.39 -20.64
C ILE A 90 22.98 22.30 -19.92
N SER A 91 23.74 21.76 -18.94
CA SER A 91 24.82 22.47 -18.25
C SER A 91 24.40 23.72 -17.47
N PHE A 92 24.16 23.58 -16.16
CA PHE A 92 24.71 24.45 -15.11
C PHE A 92 24.78 23.64 -13.80
N THR A 93 25.99 23.22 -13.43
CA THR A 93 26.46 22.92 -12.08
C THR A 93 25.45 22.32 -11.07
N ASP A 94 25.41 20.99 -11.02
CA ASP A 94 25.05 20.10 -9.88
C ASP A 94 23.65 20.12 -9.24
N LEU A 95 22.67 20.91 -9.69
CA LEU A 95 21.30 20.80 -9.14
C LEU A 95 20.41 19.80 -9.90
N PRO A 96 19.88 18.74 -9.24
CA PRO A 96 18.91 17.84 -9.87
C PRO A 96 17.58 18.57 -10.11
N LEU A 97 16.98 18.37 -11.28
CA LEU A 97 15.61 18.77 -11.54
C LEU A 97 14.68 17.82 -10.76
N VAL A 98 13.96 18.37 -9.78
CA VAL A 98 13.06 17.61 -8.92
C VAL A 98 11.63 17.85 -9.35
N THR A 99 10.92 16.77 -9.64
CA THR A 99 9.48 16.77 -9.91
C THR A 99 8.77 16.02 -8.79
N LYS A 100 7.82 16.67 -8.13
CA LYS A 100 6.98 16.06 -7.10
C LYS A 100 5.53 16.04 -7.59
N MET A 101 4.84 14.91 -7.46
CA MET A 101 3.48 14.76 -7.98
C MET A 101 2.65 13.70 -7.24
N CYS A 102 1.35 13.71 -7.49
CA CYS A 102 0.44 12.63 -7.13
C CYS A 102 0.34 11.61 -8.25
N TYR A 103 0.36 10.31 -7.93
CA TYR A 103 0.22 9.24 -8.92
C TYR A 103 -0.61 8.07 -8.39
N ASN A 104 -1.09 7.23 -9.31
CA ASN A 104 -1.73 5.96 -8.96
C ASN A 104 -0.69 4.84 -9.09
N GLY A 105 -0.13 4.41 -7.97
CA GLY A 105 1.05 3.54 -7.93
C GLY A 105 2.37 4.32 -8.01
N CYS A 106 3.48 3.58 -8.03
CA CYS A 106 4.80 4.13 -8.29
C CYS A 106 5.16 3.86 -9.76
N PRO A 107 5.42 4.88 -10.60
CA PRO A 107 5.68 4.68 -12.02
C PRO A 107 7.09 4.12 -12.29
N ASP A 108 7.24 3.35 -13.37
CA ASP A 108 8.54 2.82 -13.79
C ASP A 108 9.36 3.88 -14.53
N VAL A 109 10.62 4.08 -14.12
CA VAL A 109 11.55 5.07 -14.69
C VAL A 109 11.68 5.02 -16.22
N PRO A 110 11.77 3.84 -16.87
CA PRO A 110 11.89 3.76 -18.33
C PRO A 110 10.67 4.35 -19.08
N SER A 111 9.49 4.32 -18.47
CA SER A 111 8.24 4.79 -19.10
C SER A 111 8.16 6.31 -19.21
N LEU A 112 9.01 7.04 -18.49
CA LEU A 112 8.96 8.51 -18.39
C LEU A 112 9.89 9.22 -19.40
N GLY A 113 10.79 8.50 -20.09
CA GLY A 113 11.67 9.09 -21.10
C GLY A 113 12.69 10.11 -20.57
N LEU A 114 13.02 10.04 -19.28
CA LEU A 114 13.80 11.06 -18.56
C LEU A 114 15.32 10.86 -18.60
N GLY A 115 15.80 9.85 -19.34
CA GLY A 115 17.23 9.54 -19.50
C GLY A 115 17.78 8.54 -18.48
N PRO A 116 19.10 8.26 -18.50
CA PRO A 116 19.72 7.19 -17.70
C PRO A 116 20.00 7.58 -16.23
N HIS A 117 20.00 8.86 -15.90
CA HIS A 117 20.34 9.36 -14.56
C HIS A 117 19.11 9.92 -13.84
N VAL A 118 18.24 9.00 -13.42
CA VAL A 118 16.96 9.33 -12.80
C VAL A 118 16.79 8.51 -11.51
N SER A 119 16.39 9.19 -10.45
CA SER A 119 15.99 8.56 -9.19
C SER A 119 14.50 8.78 -8.97
N ILE A 120 13.80 7.74 -8.51
CA ILE A 120 12.39 7.81 -8.15
C ILE A 120 12.16 7.31 -6.73
N VAL A 121 11.36 8.05 -5.97
CA VAL A 121 10.92 7.67 -4.62
C VAL A 121 9.41 7.85 -4.52
N CYS A 122 8.73 6.86 -3.94
CA CYS A 122 7.29 6.85 -3.79
C CYS A 122 6.88 6.53 -2.34
N CYS A 123 5.80 7.16 -1.88
CA CYS A 123 5.26 6.95 -0.53
C CYS A 123 3.73 7.10 -0.52
N GLN A 124 3.06 6.50 0.48
CA GLN A 124 1.58 6.36 0.54
C GLN A 124 0.92 7.10 1.70
N SER A 125 1.55 8.18 2.19
CA SER A 125 1.03 9.00 3.29
C SER A 125 0.92 10.47 2.90
N ASP A 126 0.07 11.22 3.60
CA ASP A 126 -0.10 12.65 3.33
C ASP A 126 1.23 13.39 3.50
N LEU A 127 1.58 14.20 2.49
CA LEU A 127 2.74 15.10 2.46
C LEU A 127 4.09 14.39 2.64
N CYS A 128 4.14 13.08 2.43
CA CYS A 128 5.33 12.27 2.66
C CYS A 128 6.50 12.58 1.73
N ASN A 129 6.24 13.30 0.62
CA ASN A 129 7.23 13.72 -0.34
C ASN A 129 7.78 15.12 -0.08
N LYS A 130 7.92 15.53 1.19
CA LYS A 130 8.36 16.88 1.57
C LYS A 130 9.84 17.11 1.29
N ASP A 131 10.67 16.13 1.57
CA ASP A 131 12.13 16.22 1.53
C ASP A 131 12.70 15.91 0.13
#